data_AF-A0A3C0ZK55-F1
#
_entry.id   AF-A0A3C0ZK55-F1
#
_cell.length_a   1.000
_cell.length_b   1.000
_cell.length_c   1.000
_cell.angle_alpha   90.00
_cell.angle_beta   90.00
_cell.angle_gamma   90.00
#
_symmetry.space_group_name_H-M   'P 1'
#
loop_
_entity.id
_entity.type
_entity.pdbx_description
1 polymer ?
#
loop_
_entity_poly.entity_id
_entity_poly.type
_entity_poly.pdbx_seq_one_letter_code
_entity_poly.pdbx_strand_id
1 'polypeptide(L)' 'MNQKLILALQIASLGAIWILVTFVGIWILNLLQLSNDLRDVPDATLAISIIAVPVFVTIAGVLTYVFVGLQKGKRST' A
#
# COMPACT_ATOMS: atom_id res chain seq x y z
N MET A 1 14.85 21.18 -14.32
CA MET A 1 13.73 20.42 -13.71
C MET A 1 13.55 20.90 -12.28
N ASN A 2 12.34 21.32 -11.88
CA ASN A 2 12.12 21.98 -10.59
C ASN A 2 12.18 20.95 -9.43
N GLN A 3 13.19 21.03 -8.56
CA GLN A 3 13.40 20.08 -7.45
C GLN A 3 12.18 19.97 -6.51
N LYS A 4 11.49 21.08 -6.27
CA LYS A 4 10.26 21.12 -5.46
C LYS A 4 9.12 20.31 -6.09
N LEU A 5 9.02 20.33 -7.42
CA LEU A 5 7.99 19.63 -8.18
C LEU A 5 8.26 18.12 -8.18
N ILE A 6 9.52 17.71 -8.33
CA ILE A 6 9.93 16.29 -8.20
C ILE A 6 9.57 15.75 -6.81
N LEU A 7 9.89 16.51 -5.75
CA LEU A 7 9.61 16.10 -4.39
C LEU A 7 8.10 16.03 -4.12
N ALA A 8 7.32 17.00 -4.59
CA ALA A 8 5.87 16.97 -4.50
C ALA A 8 5.28 15.73 -5.21
N LEU A 9 5.78 15.38 -6.40
CA LEU A 9 5.33 14.23 -7.15
C LEU A 9 5.69 12.90 -6.47
N GLN A 10 6.86 12.82 -5.83
CA GLN A 10 7.25 11.65 -5.04
C GLN A 10 6.37 11.46 -3.80
N ILE A 11 6.06 12.53 -3.06
CA ILE A 11 5.12 12.48 -1.92
C ILE A 11 3.74 12.06 -2.40
N ALA A 12 3.25 12.66 -3.49
CA ALA A 12 1.94 12.33 -4.06
C ALA A 12 1.88 10.85 -4.49
N SER A 13 2.93 10.34 -5.13
CA SER A 13 3.02 8.93 -5.53
C SER A 13 3.03 7.98 -4.34
N LEU A 14 3.83 8.26 -3.31
CA LEU A 14 3.84 7.47 -2.06
C LEU A 14 2.49 7.50 -1.36
N GLY A 15 1.86 8.67 -1.26
CA GLY A 15 0.52 8.82 -0.72
C GLY A 15 -0.51 8.00 -1.48
N ALA A 16 -0.48 8.06 -2.83
CA ALA A 16 -1.36 7.27 -3.68
C ALA A 16 -1.17 5.76 -3.49
N ILE A 17 0.07 5.28 -3.33
CA ILE A 17 0.35 3.87 -3.02
C ILE A 17 -0.27 3.48 -1.69
N TRP A 18 -0.08 4.26 -0.63
CA TRP A 18 -0.66 3.96 0.68
C TRP A 18 -2.19 3.98 0.69
N ILE A 19 -2.80 4.94 -0.03
CA ILE A 19 -4.25 5.00 -0.20
C ILE A 19 -4.74 3.73 -0.90
N LEU A 20 -4.08 3.32 -1.99
CA LEU A 20 -4.43 2.11 -2.74
C LEU A 20 -4.33 0.86 -1.87
N VAL A 21 -3.20 0.68 -1.16
CA VAL A 21 -2.99 -0.48 -0.27
C VAL A 21 -4.04 -0.55 0.83
N THR A 22 -4.35 0.58 1.47
CA THR A 22 -5.36 0.65 2.53
C THR A 22 -6.76 0.38 1.98
N PHE A 23 -7.10 0.96 0.83
CA PHE A 23 -8.38 0.77 0.16
C PHE A 23 -8.60 -0.70 -0.23
N VAL A 24 -7.60 -1.34 -0.85
CA VAL A 24 -7.65 -2.76 -1.20
C VAL A 24 -7.74 -3.63 0.06
N GLY A 25 -7.00 -3.31 1.12
CA GLY A 25 -7.09 -4.01 2.39
C GLY A 25 -8.50 -3.95 2.99
N ILE A 26 -9.11 -2.76 3.05
CA ILE A 26 -10.49 -2.57 3.51
C ILE A 26 -11.47 -3.35 2.62
N TRP A 27 -11.29 -3.29 1.30
CA TRP A 27 -12.18 -3.99 0.37
C TRP A 27 -12.14 -5.51 0.57
N ILE A 28 -10.95 -6.09 0.75
CA ILE A 28 -10.78 -7.52 1.01
C ILE A 28 -11.42 -7.91 2.35
N LEU A 29 -11.28 -7.08 3.40
CA LEU A 29 -11.95 -7.31 4.68
C LEU A 29 -13.48 -7.33 4.54
N ASN A 30 -14.05 -6.43 3.73
CA ASN A 30 -15.48 -6.44 3.44
C ASN A 30 -15.92 -7.69 2.68
N LEU A 31 -15.12 -8.15 1.70
CA LEU A 31 -15.39 -9.38 0.97
C LEU A 31 -15.33 -10.62 1.88
N LEU A 32 -14.40 -10.65 2.84
CA LEU A 32 -14.33 -11.70 3.85
C LEU A 32 -15.57 -11.73 4.73
N GLN A 33 -16.03 -10.57 5.19
CA GLN A 33 -17.25 -10.46 5.98
C GLN A 33 -18.47 -10.94 5.17
N LEU A 34 -18.58 -10.50 3.92
CA LEU A 34 -19.68 -10.89 3.03
C LEU A 34 -19.67 -12.40 2.74
N SER A 35 -18.50 -12.97 2.42
CA SER A 35 -18.34 -14.40 2.18
C SER A 35 -18.71 -15.24 3.40
N ASN A 36 -18.34 -14.77 4.60
CA ASN A 36 -18.69 -15.43 5.85
C ASN A 36 -20.20 -15.35 6.14
N ASP A 37 -20.84 -14.20 5.86
CA ASP A 37 -22.28 -14.00 6.06
C ASP A 37 -23.11 -14.89 5.13
N LEU A 38 -22.66 -15.08 3.89
CA LEU A 38 -23.28 -15.98 2.92
C LEU A 38 -23.00 -17.48 3.18
N ARG A 39 -22.16 -17.82 4.17
CA ARG A 39 -21.66 -19.19 4.43
C ARG A 39 -21.05 -19.83 3.19
N ASP A 40 -20.48 -19.01 2.30
CA ASP A 40 -19.76 -19.48 1.13
C ASP A 40 -18.41 -20.05 1.56
N VAL A 41 -17.99 -21.15 0.92
CA VAL A 41 -16.66 -21.70 1.12
C VAL A 41 -15.65 -20.64 0.67
N PRO A 42 -14.62 -20.31 1.48
CA PRO A 42 -13.61 -19.34 1.09
C PRO A 42 -12.97 -19.76 -0.24
N ASP A 43 -13.25 -19.01 -1.29
CA ASP A 43 -12.73 -19.33 -2.62
C ASP A 43 -11.20 -19.10 -2.66
N ALA A 44 -10.49 -19.84 -3.52
CA ALA A 44 -9.03 -19.74 -3.64
C ALA A 44 -8.59 -18.30 -3.93
N THR A 45 -9.41 -17.55 -4.68
CA THR A 45 -9.25 -16.13 -4.97
C THR A 45 -9.20 -15.25 -3.72
N LEU A 46 -10.03 -15.55 -2.71
CA LEU A 46 -10.07 -14.83 -1.43
C LEU A 46 -8.79 -15.08 -0.63
N ALA A 47 -8.35 -16.34 -0.55
CA ALA A 47 -7.12 -16.71 0.14
C ALA A 47 -5.87 -16.04 -0.46
N ILE A 48 -5.77 -16.00 -1.79
CA ILE A 48 -4.68 -15.29 -2.50
C ILE A 48 -4.70 -13.80 -2.15
N SER A 49 -5.89 -13.20 -2.11
CA SER A 49 -6.07 -11.77 -1.79
C SER A 49 -5.60 -11.44 -0.36
N ILE A 50 -5.86 -12.32 0.61
CA ILE A 50 -5.37 -12.17 1.99
C ILE A 50 -3.84 -12.12 2.05
N ILE A 51 -3.16 -12.97 1.28
CA ILE A 51 -1.68 -13.01 1.25
C ILE A 51 -1.11 -11.80 0.50
N ALA A 52 -1.81 -11.32 -0.53
CA ALA A 52 -1.38 -10.18 -1.32
C ALA A 52 -1.30 -8.89 -0.48
N VAL A 53 -2.23 -8.68 0.46
CA VAL A 53 -2.26 -7.44 1.29
C VAL A 53 -0.96 -7.24 2.09
N PRO A 54 -0.47 -8.20 2.89
CA PRO A 54 0.83 -8.10 3.56
C PRO A 54 2.00 -7.82 2.61
N VAL A 55 2.01 -8.42 1.42
CA VAL A 55 3.06 -8.19 0.41
C VAL A 55 3.04 -6.74 -0.07
N PHE A 56 1.86 -6.22 -0.42
CA PHE A 56 1.69 -4.84 -0.84
C PHE A 56 2.06 -3.85 0.27
N VAL A 57 1.66 -4.13 1.52
CA VAL A 57 2.05 -3.32 2.69
C VAL A 57 3.56 -3.32 2.88
N THR A 58 4.21 -4.47 2.71
CA THR A 58 5.68 -4.59 2.84
C THR A 58 6.38 -3.74 1.78
N ILE A 59 5.96 -3.84 0.52
CA ILE A 59 6.53 -3.05 -0.57
C ILE A 59 6.32 -1.55 -0.34
N ALA A 60 5.10 -1.13 0.03
CA ALA A 60 4.80 0.27 0.37
C ALA A 60 5.67 0.77 1.54
N GLY A 61 5.88 -0.07 2.54
CA GLY A 61 6.76 0.20 3.68
C GLY A 61 8.23 0.37 3.27
N VAL A 62 8.76 -0.53 2.45
CA VAL A 62 10.14 -0.43 1.92
C VAL A 62 10.32 0.85 1.11
N LEU A 63 9.39 1.17 0.21
CA LEU A 63 9.44 2.41 -0.59
C LEU A 63 9.41 3.66 0.30
N THR A 64 8.58 3.65 1.34
CA THR A 64 8.49 4.74 2.31
C THR A 64 9.79 4.89 3.09
N TYR A 65 10.37 3.78 3.54
CA TYR A 65 11.63 3.76 4.25
C TYR A 65 12.76 4.34 3.39
N VAL A 66 12.90 3.86 2.14
CA VAL A 66 13.90 4.36 1.19
C VAL A 66 13.71 5.86 0.94
N PHE A 67 12.47 6.30 0.73
CA PHE A 67 12.16 7.72 0.52
C PHE A 67 12.56 8.60 1.70
N VAL A 68 12.22 8.20 2.93
CA VAL A 68 12.61 8.91 4.15
C VAL A 68 14.14 8.91 4.31
N GLY A 69 14.81 7.79 4.02
CA GLY A 69 16.27 7.69 4.03
C GLY A 69 16.93 8.66 3.05
N LEU A 70 16.43 8.71 1.81
CA LEU A 70 16.92 9.63 0.77
C LEU A 70 16.71 11.11 1.14
N GLN A 71 15.58 11.45 1.78
CA GLN A 71 15.34 12.82 2.25
C GLN A 71 16.27 13.22 3.41
N LYS A 72 16.55 12.31 4.34
CA LYS A 72 17.50 12.56 5.44
C LYS A 72 18.92 12.79 4.89
N GLY A 73 19.35 11.98 3.92
CA GLY A 73 20.65 12.16 3.26
C GLY A 73 20.79 13.54 2.60
N LYS A 74 19.75 13.99 1.86
CA LYS A 74 19.73 15.33 1.24
C LYS A 74 19.78 16.51 2.23
N ARG A 75 19.42 16.30 3.50
CA ARG A 75 19.38 17.36 4.53
C ARG A 75 20.69 17.47 5.33
N SER A 76 21.58 16.48 5.20
CA SER A 76 22.85 16.37 5.94
C SER A 76 24.09 16.80 5.13
N THR A 77 23.91 17.17 3.87
CA THR A 77 24.91 17.73 2.94
C THR A 77 24.45 19.11 2.51
#